data_AF-C8VVA4-F1
#
_entry.id   AF-C8VVA4-F1
#
_cell.length_a   1.000
_cell.length_b   1.000
_cell.length_c   1.000
_cell.angle_alpha   90.00
_cell.angle_beta   90.00
_cell.angle_gamma   90.00
#
_symmetry.space_group_name_H-M   'P 1'
#
loop_
_entity.id
_entity.type
_entity.pdbx_description
1 polymer ?
#
loop_
_entity_poly.entity_id
_entity_poly.type
_entity_poly.pdbx_seq_one_letter_code
_entity_poly.pdbx_strand_id
1 'polypeptide(L)' 'MQSSLKNNLQKIAQRKIVNINDYQKVDIVANDHTVEQIKKICQRTGLTISQVIEGIIRTALEDKNLTAVSGNS' A
#
# COMPACT_ATOMS: atom_id res chain seq x y z
N MET A 1 -6.00 13.53 2.73
CA MET A 1 -5.52 12.13 2.66
C MET A 1 -5.45 11.78 1.18
N GLN A 2 -4.24 11.59 0.64
CA GLN A 2 -3.96 11.52 -0.81
C GLN A 2 -4.94 10.59 -1.53
N SER A 3 -5.58 11.10 -2.59
CA SER A 3 -6.54 10.38 -3.44
C SER A 3 -5.96 9.06 -3.97
N SER A 4 -4.66 9.04 -4.28
CA SER A 4 -3.94 7.87 -4.79
C SER A 4 -3.92 6.70 -3.80
N LEU A 5 -3.65 6.95 -2.52
CA LEU A 5 -3.66 5.90 -1.50
C LEU A 5 -5.07 5.31 -1.34
N LYS A 6 -6.10 6.16 -1.27
CA LYS A 6 -7.49 5.71 -1.17
C LYS A 6 -7.87 4.82 -2.36
N ASN A 7 -7.49 5.21 -3.58
CA ASN A 7 -7.76 4.44 -4.79
C ASN A 7 -7.04 3.09 -4.79
N ASN A 8 -5.78 3.03 -4.36
CA ASN A 8 -5.03 1.79 -4.30
C ASN A 8 -5.58 0.83 -3.23
N LEU A 9 -5.97 1.36 -2.06
CA LEU A 9 -6.64 0.56 -1.03
C LEU A 9 -7.98 -0.02 -1.53
N GLN A 10 -8.76 0.74 -2.31
CA GLN A 10 -10.00 0.23 -2.91
C GLN A 10 -9.76 -0.88 -3.94
N LYS A 11 -8.70 -0.79 -4.76
CA LYS A 11 -8.33 -1.86 -5.70
C LYS A 11 -7.93 -3.14 -4.98
N ILE A 12 -7.18 -3.03 -3.88
CA ILE A 12 -6.72 -4.17 -3.06
C ILE A 12 -7.89 -4.81 -2.28
N ALA A 13 -8.90 -4.02 -1.93
CA ALA A 13 -10.10 -4.51 -1.23
C ALA A 13 -10.93 -5.50 -2.08
N GLN A 14 -10.76 -5.50 -3.41
CA GLN A 14 -11.48 -6.42 -4.29
C GLN A 14 -10.97 -7.85 -4.06
N ARG A 15 -11.86 -8.75 -3.63
CA ARG A 15 -11.54 -10.17 -3.45
C ARG A 15 -10.99 -10.75 -4.74
N LYS A 16 -9.74 -11.19 -4.70
CA LYS A 16 -9.07 -11.87 -5.81
C LYS A 16 -8.65 -13.25 -5.33
N ILE A 17 -8.87 -14.28 -6.16
CA ILE A 17 -8.18 -15.56 -5.97
C ILE A 17 -6.73 -15.30 -6.35
N VAL A 18 -5.82 -15.61 -5.44
CA VAL A 18 -4.40 -15.29 -5.57
C VAL A 18 -3.59 -16.59 -5.56
N ASN A 19 -2.63 -16.70 -6.48
CA ASN A 19 -1.67 -17.79 -6.48
C ASN A 19 -0.51 -17.41 -5.56
N ILE A 20 -0.31 -18.15 -4.47
CA ILE A 20 0.69 -17.82 -3.46
C ILE A 20 2.13 -17.81 -4.00
N ASN A 21 2.39 -18.53 -5.10
CA ASN A 21 3.69 -18.54 -5.77
C ASN A 21 4.04 -17.19 -6.43
N ASP A 22 3.04 -16.33 -6.65
CA ASP A 22 3.24 -14.99 -7.20
C ASP A 22 3.56 -13.96 -6.08
N TYR A 23 3.64 -14.41 -4.82
CA TYR A 23 3.84 -13.54 -3.66
C TYR A 23 5.23 -13.73 -3.05
N GLN A 24 5.92 -12.62 -2.82
CA GLN A 24 7.15 -12.58 -2.05
C GLN A 24 6.85 -12.23 -0.60
N LYS A 25 7.40 -13.00 0.34
CA LYS A 25 7.42 -12.63 1.76
C LYS A 25 8.52 -11.59 1.99
N VAL A 26 8.18 -10.49 2.66
CA VAL A 26 9.10 -9.43 3.07
C VAL A 26 8.88 -9.14 4.55
N ASP A 27 9.96 -9.11 5.34
CA ASP A 27 9.91 -8.70 6.74
C ASP A 27 10.18 -7.19 6.82
N ILE A 28 9.25 -6.44 7.43
CA ILE A 28 9.31 -4.98 7.53
C ILE A 28 9.45 -4.59 8.99
N VAL A 29 10.50 -3.85 9.31
CA VAL A 29 10.70 -3.25 10.63
C VAL A 29 10.24 -1.80 10.59
N ALA A 30 9.37 -1.41 11.52
CA ALA A 30 8.85 -0.06 11.65
C ALA A 30 8.80 0.34 13.12
N ASN A 31 8.86 1.65 13.39
CA ASN A 31 8.71 2.17 14.76
C ASN A 31 7.24 2.11 15.23
N ASP A 32 7.05 2.25 16.54
CA ASP A 32 5.73 2.14 17.18
C ASP A 32 4.70 3.14 16.62
N HIS A 33 5.14 4.36 16.34
CA HIS A 33 4.27 5.39 15.78
C HIS A 33 3.73 4.98 14.40
N THR A 34 4.61 4.49 13.51
CA THR A 34 4.22 3.99 12.19
C THR A 34 3.28 2.80 12.30
N VAL A 35 3.56 1.86 13.21
CA VAL A 35 2.70 0.69 13.47
C VAL A 35 1.31 1.14 13.93
N GLU A 36 1.22 2.13 14.82
CA GLU A 36 -0.06 2.66 15.30
C GLU A 36 -0.87 3.32 14.16
N GLN A 37 -0.23 4.08 13.28
CA GLN A 37 -0.91 4.68 12.12
C GLN A 37 -1.44 3.61 11.15
N ILE A 38 -0.66 2.56 10.89
CA ILE A 38 -1.10 1.43 10.06
C ILE A 38 -2.34 0.78 10.69
N LYS A 39 -2.32 0.52 12.00
CA LYS A 39 -3.47 -0.04 12.73
C LYS A 39 -4.71 0.86 12.63
N LYS A 40 -4.57 2.18 12.75
CA LYS A 40 -5.67 3.14 12.57
C LYS A 40 -6.26 3.08 11.15
N ILE A 41 -5.42 2.92 10.12
CA ILE A 41 -5.90 2.76 8.74
C ILE A 41 -6.66 1.43 8.59
N CYS A 42 -6.14 0.34 9.13
CA CYS A 42 -6.80 -0.97 9.10
C CYS A 42 -8.20 -0.87 9.73
N GLN A 43 -8.31 -0.28 10.92
CA GLN A 43 -9.60 -0.09 11.61
C GLN A 43 -10.61 0.73 10.79
N ARG A 44 -10.16 1.80 10.14
CA ARG A 44 -11.03 2.69 9.35
C ARG A 44 -11.50 2.06 8.03
N THR A 45 -10.69 1.19 7.46
CA THR A 45 -10.92 0.63 6.10
C THR A 45 -11.45 -0.79 6.12
N GLY A 46 -11.32 -1.50 7.25
CA GLY A 46 -11.59 -2.93 7.34
C GLY A 46 -10.54 -3.81 6.64
N LEU A 47 -9.45 -3.23 6.15
CA LEU A 47 -8.38 -3.95 5.46
C LEU A 47 -7.39 -4.55 6.44
N THR A 48 -6.75 -5.65 6.03
CA THR A 48 -5.66 -6.27 6.78
C THR A 48 -4.38 -5.43 6.71
N ILE A 49 -3.49 -5.63 7.68
CA ILE A 49 -2.18 -4.97 7.71
C ILE A 49 -1.43 -5.17 6.39
N SER A 50 -1.38 -6.40 5.86
CA SER A 50 -0.69 -6.70 4.60
C SER A 50 -1.26 -5.92 3.41
N GLN A 51 -2.58 -5.79 3.33
CA GLN A 51 -3.24 -5.01 2.27
C GLN A 51 -2.96 -3.52 2.38
N VAL A 52 -2.93 -2.99 3.61
CA VAL A 52 -2.59 -1.58 3.85
C VAL A 52 -1.13 -1.30 3.48
N ILE A 53 -0.22 -2.19 3.87
CA ILE A 53 1.20 -2.09 3.51
C ILE A 53 1.39 -2.17 2.00
N GLU A 54 0.73 -3.11 1.31
CA GLU A 54 0.77 -3.20 -0.15
C GLU A 54 0.29 -1.91 -0.80
N GLY A 55 -0.81 -1.32 -0.30
CA GLY A 55 -1.32 -0.03 -0.79
C GLY A 55 -0.33 1.11 -0.64
N ILE A 56 0.35 1.20 0.50
CA ILE A 56 1.39 2.20 0.77
C ILE A 56 2.57 2.02 -0.21
N ILE A 57 3.05 0.79 -0.39
CA ILE A 57 4.16 0.48 -1.30
C ILE A 57 3.78 0.84 -2.74
N ARG A 58 2.58 0.46 -3.20
CA ARG A 58 2.08 0.80 -4.54
C ARG A 58 2.01 2.31 -4.76
N THR A 59 1.46 3.06 -3.81
CA THR A 59 1.40 4.53 -3.91
C THR A 59 2.80 5.15 -3.97
N ALA A 60 3.74 4.69 -3.14
CA ALA A 60 5.11 5.20 -3.17
C ALA A 60 5.83 4.89 -4.50
N LEU A 61 5.58 3.72 -5.10
CA LEU A 61 6.11 3.36 -6.42
C LEU A 61 5.49 4.20 -7.54
N GLU A 62 4.18 4.43 -7.50
CA GLU A 62 3.46 5.27 -8.47
C GLU A 62 3.94 6.73 -8.41
N ASP A 63 4.12 7.28 -7.20
CA ASP A 63 4.62 8.65 -7.01
C ASP A 63 6.06 8.79 -7.53
N LYS A 64 6.93 7.78 -7.32
CA LYS A 64 8.29 7.76 -7.89
C LYS A 64 8.28 7.72 -9.43
N ASN A 65 7.39 6.93 -10.02
CA ASN A 65 7.29 6.86 -11.48
C ASN A 65 6.77 8.18 -12.08
N LEU A 66 5.89 8.90 -11.39
CA LEU A 66 5.45 10.24 -11.80
C LEU A 66 6.61 11.26 -11.78
N THR A 67 7.50 11.19 -10.78
CA THR A 67 8.69 12.06 -10.74
C THR A 67 9.76 11.72 -11.78
N ALA A 68 9.87 10.45 -12.20
CA ALA A 68 10.83 10.02 -13.21
C ALA A 68 10.41 10.42 -14.64
N VAL A 69 9.10 10.46 -14.92
CA VAL A 69 8.57 10.86 -16.24
C VAL A 69 8.61 12.37 -16.45
N SER A 70 8.48 13.19 -15.39
CA SER A 70 8.60 14.65 -15.48
C SER A 70 10.04 15.19 -15.62
N GLY A 71 11.07 14.34 -15.60
CA GLY A 71 12.48 14.74 -15.77
C GLY A 71 13.00 14.75 -17.21
N ASN A 72 12.19 14.28 -18.18
CA ASN A 72 12.55 14.22 -19.60
C ASN A 72 11.54 15.02 -20.46
N SER A 73 11.33 16.29 -20.14
CA SER A 73 10.53 17.21 -20.97
C SER A 73 11.24 18.56 -21.10
#